data_AF-A0A3C1JV58-F1
#
_entry.id   AF-A0A3C1JV58-F1
#
_cell.length_a   1.000
_cell.length_b   1.000
_cell.length_c   1.000
_cell.angle_alpha   90.00
_cell.angle_beta   90.00
_cell.angle_gamma   90.00
#
_symmetry.space_group_name_H-M   'P 1'
#
loop_
_entity.id
_entity.type
_entity.pdbx_description
1 polymer ?
#
loop_
_entity_poly.entity_id
_entity_poly.type
_entity_poly.pdbx_seq_one_letter_code
_entity_poly.pdbx_strand_id
1 'polypeptide(L)'
;MRNIILKKTICFFLGLFLLILILSFNSVDIEDEPIDPVLNEQNNADFFKNRNVTDGPYIFYESNKIVVRWIKKNRLIERTITGDNSRLFKRKFGFEISSGNLKQETPDSTDYSQNFQNVEKFIAISDIHGQFDLFKKLLINHGVADENLNWNYGTGHLIVLGDIFDRGDKVTELLWFVYRVEEQAIQAGGKVHYILGNHELMILNNDCRYIHDKYISSANKMNMVYSQFYDENTFLGKWLRTKPVLVTINDILFVHAGISPEFASKRYTPEQTNRLFHENIIGKSWDNILNDSLSSFLMDDFGPIWYRGYFKSNVSEYQIDSILSCLNTKHIVVGHTSLPNIISFINGKIIAIDSNIKDGNSGEVLIFEHGEFYRGTSNGDRIRLDVKSK
;
A
#
# COMPACT_ATOMS: atom_id res chain seq x y z
N MET A 1 39.69 0.08 75.94
CA MET A 1 39.74 -0.61 74.64
C MET A 1 39.10 0.31 73.60
N ARG A 2 39.67 0.79 72.50
CA ARG A 2 41.03 0.95 71.95
C ARG A 2 40.78 1.70 70.61
N ASN A 3 41.27 2.94 70.47
CA ASN A 3 41.60 3.71 69.23
C ASN A 3 40.44 4.01 68.24
N ILE A 4 40.01 5.24 67.88
CA ILE A 4 40.64 6.52 67.47
C ILE A 4 41.75 6.35 66.40
N ILE A 5 41.54 6.90 65.18
CA ILE A 5 42.41 7.87 64.43
C ILE A 5 42.28 7.79 62.88
N LEU A 6 41.93 8.96 62.26
CA LEU A 6 42.32 9.55 60.94
C LEU A 6 41.89 8.87 59.61
N LYS A 7 41.58 9.56 58.47
CA LYS A 7 41.92 10.92 57.96
C LYS A 7 41.08 11.31 56.70
N LYS A 8 40.61 12.58 56.63
CA LYS A 8 40.51 13.59 55.52
C LYS A 8 40.15 13.13 54.08
N THR A 9 39.10 13.53 53.34
CA THR A 9 38.46 14.81 52.86
C THR A 9 39.23 15.71 51.85
N ILE A 10 38.58 15.94 50.67
CA ILE A 10 38.41 17.20 49.85
C ILE A 10 39.24 17.47 48.55
N CYS A 11 38.52 17.37 47.41
CA CYS A 11 38.22 18.29 46.28
C CYS A 11 39.25 19.05 45.37
N PHE A 12 39.01 18.91 44.04
CA PHE A 12 38.81 19.92 42.95
C PHE A 12 39.94 20.73 42.23
N PHE A 13 39.67 20.97 40.92
CA PHE A 13 40.23 21.88 39.88
C PHE A 13 41.54 21.47 39.14
N LEU A 14 41.87 21.84 37.89
CA LEU A 14 41.23 22.19 36.58
C LEU A 14 42.39 22.66 35.64
N GLY A 15 42.31 22.49 34.31
CA GLY A 15 43.18 23.17 33.30
C GLY A 15 44.24 22.26 32.64
N LEU A 16 44.16 21.87 31.36
CA LEU A 16 44.25 22.59 30.06
C LEU A 16 45.71 22.89 29.61
N PHE A 17 46.22 22.14 28.60
CA PHE A 17 46.99 22.55 27.39
C PHE A 17 47.74 21.33 26.80
N LEU A 18 47.44 20.86 25.57
CA LEU A 18 48.10 21.16 24.26
C LEU A 18 49.55 20.60 24.18
N LEU A 19 50.09 19.95 23.13
CA LEU A 19 49.75 19.71 21.71
C LEU A 19 50.96 18.92 21.09
N ILE A 20 50.82 18.41 19.85
CA ILE A 20 51.89 18.13 18.83
C ILE A 20 52.62 16.77 18.92
N LEU A 21 52.89 15.97 17.86
CA LEU A 21 52.52 15.88 16.43
C LEU A 21 53.05 14.51 15.93
N ILE A 22 52.22 13.78 15.17
CA ILE A 22 52.38 13.25 13.80
C ILE A 22 53.65 12.46 13.38
N LEU A 23 53.37 11.35 12.65
CA LEU A 23 53.94 10.86 11.37
C LEU A 23 54.34 9.39 11.49
N SER A 24 54.02 8.44 10.60
CA SER A 24 53.22 8.34 9.37
C SER A 24 53.46 6.90 8.85
N PHE A 25 52.53 6.35 8.04
CA PHE A 25 52.76 5.63 6.77
C PHE A 25 51.63 4.63 6.46
N ASN A 26 50.86 4.98 5.41
CA ASN A 26 50.45 4.23 4.21
C ASN A 26 50.09 2.74 4.35
N SER A 27 49.08 2.16 3.70
CA SER A 27 48.11 2.55 2.67
C SER A 27 47.32 1.26 2.37
N VAL A 28 46.06 1.33 1.95
CA VAL A 28 45.46 0.53 0.86
C VAL A 28 44.02 1.01 0.68
N ASP A 29 43.72 1.43 -0.53
CA ASP A 29 42.44 1.89 -1.02
C ASP A 29 41.46 0.72 -1.20
N ILE A 30 40.23 0.91 -0.72
CA ILE A 30 39.03 0.22 -1.22
C ILE A 30 38.05 1.35 -1.56
N GLU A 31 37.72 1.48 -2.84
CA GLU A 31 36.66 2.38 -3.29
C GLU A 31 35.31 1.82 -2.82
N ASP A 32 34.79 2.34 -1.71
CA ASP A 32 33.39 2.23 -1.34
C ASP A 32 32.59 3.39 -1.94
N GLU A 33 31.37 3.07 -2.40
CA GLU A 33 30.37 3.97 -2.96
C GLU A 33 30.16 5.27 -2.15
N PRO A 34 29.73 6.38 -2.80
CA PRO A 34 29.65 7.68 -2.14
C PRO A 34 28.73 7.66 -0.92
N ILE A 35 29.34 7.80 0.25
CA ILE A 35 28.71 8.12 1.52
C ILE A 35 28.13 9.54 1.42
N ASP A 36 26.81 9.63 1.52
CA ASP A 36 26.07 10.90 1.59
C ASP A 36 26.53 11.72 2.82
N PRO A 37 27.11 12.92 2.66
CA PRO A 37 27.73 13.60 3.77
C PRO A 37 26.71 14.50 4.50
N VAL A 38 26.64 14.25 5.82
CA VAL A 38 26.17 15.15 6.88
C VAL A 38 24.65 15.18 7.14
N LEU A 39 24.18 14.14 7.86
CA LEU A 39 23.21 14.36 8.93
C LEU A 39 23.94 15.06 10.07
N ASN A 40 23.76 16.38 10.14
CA ASN A 40 24.18 17.16 11.29
C ASN A 40 23.31 16.72 12.47
N GLU A 41 23.91 16.07 13.47
CA GLU A 41 23.32 15.85 14.80
C GLU A 41 23.10 17.19 15.49
N GLN A 42 22.04 17.88 15.09
CA GLN A 42 21.34 18.81 15.96
C GLN A 42 20.04 18.14 16.37
N ASN A 43 19.86 17.99 17.68
CA ASN A 43 18.63 17.61 18.34
C ASN A 43 17.42 18.38 17.76
N ASN A 44 16.81 17.85 16.70
CA ASN A 44 15.59 18.39 16.11
C ASN A 44 14.38 17.83 16.86
N ALA A 45 14.31 18.08 18.17
CA ALA A 45 13.03 18.08 18.89
C ALA A 45 12.04 19.13 18.32
N ASP A 46 12.53 20.01 17.44
CA ASP A 46 11.76 21.04 16.74
C ASP A 46 11.13 20.58 15.43
N PHE A 47 11.46 19.40 14.88
CA PHE A 47 10.78 18.86 13.69
C PHE A 47 9.32 18.45 14.00
N PHE A 48 9.04 18.07 15.25
CA PHE A 48 7.70 17.76 15.75
C PHE A 48 6.92 18.98 16.24
N LYS A 49 7.48 20.20 16.17
CA LYS A 49 6.78 21.42 16.60
C LYS A 49 5.72 21.84 15.57
N ASN A 50 4.56 21.22 15.69
CA ASN A 50 3.25 21.70 15.23
C ASN A 50 3.04 21.82 13.71
N ARG A 51 2.92 20.69 13.02
CA ARG A 51 1.93 20.58 11.93
C ARG A 51 0.57 20.29 12.57
N ASN A 52 -0.48 21.02 12.21
CA ASN A 52 -1.85 20.76 12.68
C ASN A 52 -2.38 19.46 12.04
N VAL A 53 -2.01 18.30 12.58
CA VAL A 53 -2.41 16.99 12.04
C VAL A 53 -3.92 16.82 12.15
N THR A 54 -4.53 16.39 11.06
CA THR A 54 -5.92 15.93 11.00
C THR A 54 -5.93 14.62 10.24
N ASP A 55 -6.59 13.60 10.80
CA ASP A 55 -6.48 12.23 10.32
C ASP A 55 -7.63 11.36 10.84
N GLY A 56 -7.97 10.30 10.12
CA GLY A 56 -9.11 9.42 10.41
C GLY A 56 -10.35 9.69 9.53
N PRO A 57 -11.50 9.08 9.85
CA PRO A 57 -11.76 8.31 11.06
C PRO A 57 -11.19 6.89 11.02
N TYR A 58 -10.89 6.36 12.20
CA TYR A 58 -10.60 4.96 12.45
C TYR A 58 -11.70 4.38 13.33
N ILE A 59 -12.24 3.22 12.95
CA ILE A 59 -13.37 2.59 13.62
C ILE A 59 -12.87 1.27 14.24
N PHE A 60 -12.98 1.16 15.56
CA PHE A 60 -12.54 0.04 16.36
C PHE A 60 -13.74 -0.71 16.95
N TYR A 61 -13.62 -2.03 17.04
CA TYR A 61 -14.56 -2.92 17.71
C TYR A 61 -13.97 -3.34 19.05
N GLU A 62 -14.38 -2.66 20.14
CA GLU A 62 -13.83 -2.82 21.47
C GLU A 62 -14.92 -3.27 22.45
N SER A 63 -14.81 -4.49 22.99
CA SER A 63 -15.71 -5.01 24.04
C SER A 63 -17.21 -4.81 23.72
N ASN A 64 -17.64 -5.23 22.52
CA ASN A 64 -18.99 -5.07 21.98
C ASN A 64 -19.45 -3.62 21.76
N LYS A 65 -18.51 -2.67 21.69
CA LYS A 65 -18.77 -1.27 21.34
C LYS A 65 -18.03 -0.92 20.06
N ILE A 66 -18.63 -0.02 19.30
CA ILE A 66 -17.96 0.59 18.14
C ILE A 66 -17.40 1.94 18.61
N VAL A 67 -16.08 2.08 18.55
CA VAL A 67 -15.35 3.28 18.97
C VAL A 67 -14.74 3.94 17.75
N VAL A 68 -15.09 5.20 17.51
CA VAL A 68 -14.54 6.00 16.41
C VAL A 68 -13.51 6.97 16.98
N ARG A 69 -12.26 6.83 16.53
CA ARG A 69 -11.15 7.75 16.86
C ARG A 69 -10.71 8.52 15.63
N TRP A 70 -10.38 9.79 15.82
CA TRP A 70 -9.76 10.61 14.77
C TRP A 70 -8.96 11.74 15.40
N ILE A 71 -7.96 12.23 14.67
CA ILE A 71 -7.19 13.40 15.07
C ILE A 71 -7.80 14.62 14.39
N LYS A 72 -8.11 15.66 15.17
CA LYS A 72 -8.57 16.95 14.64
C LYS A 72 -7.66 18.06 15.17
N LYS A 73 -6.87 18.66 14.28
CA LYS A 73 -5.92 19.73 14.63
C LYS A 73 -5.08 19.37 15.87
N ASN A 74 -4.36 18.25 15.77
CA ASN A 74 -3.51 17.67 16.83
C ASN A 74 -4.22 17.14 18.08
N ARG A 75 -5.55 17.13 18.13
CA ARG A 75 -6.30 16.59 19.27
C ARG A 75 -6.94 15.28 18.90
N LEU A 76 -6.68 14.24 19.70
CA LEU A 76 -7.45 13.01 19.64
C LEU A 76 -8.89 13.31 20.04
N ILE A 77 -9.82 12.86 19.20
CA ILE A 77 -11.24 12.82 19.52
C ILE A 77 -11.68 11.36 19.44
N GLU A 78 -12.39 10.93 20.48
CA GLU A 78 -12.97 9.60 20.57
C GLU A 78 -14.48 9.71 20.80
N ARG A 79 -15.23 8.83 20.14
CA ARG A 79 -16.68 8.66 20.34
C ARG A 79 -17.06 7.19 20.25
N THR A 80 -17.72 6.68 21.28
CA THR A 80 -18.49 5.44 21.18
C THR A 80 -19.79 5.73 20.42
N ILE A 81 -20.11 4.91 19.43
CA ILE A 81 -21.33 5.03 18.64
C ILE A 81 -22.25 3.82 18.83
N THR A 82 -23.56 4.07 18.79
CA THR A 82 -24.62 3.05 18.84
C THR A 82 -25.71 3.39 17.81
N GLY A 83 -26.40 2.39 17.27
CA GLY A 83 -27.50 2.61 16.31
C GLY A 83 -27.07 3.19 14.95
N ASP A 84 -27.93 4.01 14.35
CA ASP A 84 -27.65 4.71 13.08
C ASP A 84 -26.83 5.97 13.29
N ASN A 85 -25.68 6.01 12.62
CA ASN A 85 -24.68 7.07 12.71
C ASN A 85 -24.37 7.70 11.36
N SER A 86 -25.14 7.40 10.30
CA SER A 86 -24.99 7.97 8.95
C SER A 86 -24.81 9.50 8.99
N ARG A 87 -25.67 10.20 9.74
CA ARG A 87 -25.61 11.67 9.89
C ARG A 87 -24.35 12.17 10.59
N LEU A 88 -23.80 11.40 11.54
CA LEU A 88 -22.54 11.75 12.21
C LEU A 88 -21.39 11.71 11.21
N PHE A 89 -21.28 10.60 10.47
CA PHE A 89 -20.23 10.42 9.46
C PHE A 89 -20.33 11.48 8.36
N LYS A 90 -21.54 11.72 7.83
CA LYS A 90 -21.75 12.73 6.76
C LYS A 90 -21.27 14.10 7.19
N ARG A 91 -21.67 14.53 8.40
CA ARG A 91 -21.34 15.86 8.93
C ARG A 91 -19.86 16.02 9.29
N LYS A 92 -19.18 14.95 9.72
CA LYS A 92 -17.80 15.03 10.23
C LYS A 92 -16.73 14.69 9.21
N PHE A 93 -17.03 13.76 8.32
CA PHE A 93 -16.07 13.16 7.40
C PHE A 93 -16.52 13.26 5.93
N GLY A 94 -17.73 13.73 5.66
CA GLY A 94 -18.22 13.97 4.30
C GLY A 94 -18.79 12.74 3.59
N PHE A 95 -18.90 11.60 4.28
CA PHE A 95 -19.47 10.36 3.71
C PHE A 95 -20.40 9.66 4.70
N GLU A 96 -21.23 8.76 4.20
CA GLU A 96 -22.15 7.96 5.01
C GLU A 96 -21.65 6.50 5.09
N ILE A 97 -21.90 5.85 6.23
CA ILE A 97 -21.75 4.40 6.41
C ILE A 97 -23.06 3.88 6.99
N SER A 98 -23.61 2.81 6.42
CA SER A 98 -24.84 2.20 6.91
C SER A 98 -24.60 1.48 8.25
N SER A 99 -25.63 1.40 9.10
CA SER A 99 -25.55 0.60 10.33
C SER A 99 -25.32 -0.89 10.06
N GLY A 100 -25.75 -1.40 8.91
CA GLY A 100 -25.51 -2.80 8.51
C GLY A 100 -24.01 -3.04 8.34
N ASN A 101 -23.36 -2.20 7.55
CA ASN A 101 -21.93 -2.31 7.27
C ASN A 101 -21.10 -2.13 8.54
N LEU A 102 -21.49 -1.20 9.43
CA LEU A 102 -20.83 -1.02 10.73
C LEU A 102 -20.99 -2.20 11.70
N LYS A 103 -22.00 -3.05 11.51
CA LYS A 103 -22.25 -4.23 12.37
C LYS A 103 -21.71 -5.52 11.78
N GLN A 104 -21.16 -5.49 10.57
CA GLN A 104 -20.59 -6.67 9.94
C GLN A 104 -19.30 -7.04 10.67
N GLU A 105 -19.42 -7.90 11.68
CA GLU A 105 -18.30 -8.33 12.53
C GLU A 105 -17.34 -9.24 11.77
N THR A 106 -17.84 -9.97 10.77
CA THR A 106 -17.05 -10.78 9.86
C THR A 106 -17.52 -10.47 8.44
N PRO A 107 -16.62 -10.09 7.52
CA PRO A 107 -16.98 -9.99 6.12
C PRO A 107 -17.57 -11.31 5.64
N ASP A 108 -18.63 -11.24 4.82
CA ASP A 108 -19.17 -12.43 4.15
C ASP A 108 -18.02 -13.11 3.39
N SER A 109 -17.96 -14.44 3.47
CA SER A 109 -16.84 -15.28 3.01
C SER A 109 -16.03 -14.70 1.85
N THR A 110 -14.71 -14.57 2.01
CA THR A 110 -13.81 -14.14 0.95
C THR A 110 -13.91 -15.09 -0.25
N ASP A 111 -14.45 -14.61 -1.36
CA ASP A 111 -14.38 -15.33 -2.64
C ASP A 111 -12.93 -15.32 -3.13
N TYR A 112 -12.22 -16.43 -3.00
CA TYR A 112 -10.83 -16.51 -3.41
C TYR A 112 -10.68 -16.63 -4.93
N SER A 113 -11.73 -17.01 -5.67
CA SER A 113 -11.64 -17.31 -7.10
C SER A 113 -11.28 -16.09 -7.93
N GLN A 114 -11.88 -14.93 -7.60
CA GLN A 114 -11.59 -13.62 -8.18
C GLN A 114 -11.43 -13.65 -9.70
N ASN A 115 -12.34 -14.36 -10.37
CA ASN A 115 -12.35 -14.56 -11.80
C ASN A 115 -13.61 -13.95 -12.41
N PHE A 116 -13.43 -12.97 -13.29
CA PHE A 116 -14.50 -12.22 -13.94
C PHE A 116 -14.37 -12.36 -15.45
N GLN A 117 -15.48 -12.60 -16.14
CA GLN A 117 -15.52 -12.82 -17.57
C GLN A 117 -16.52 -11.86 -18.23
N ASN A 118 -16.35 -11.63 -19.53
CA ASN A 118 -17.20 -10.74 -20.33
C ASN A 118 -17.24 -9.29 -19.81
N VAL A 119 -16.12 -8.81 -19.24
CA VAL A 119 -16.00 -7.42 -18.80
C VAL A 119 -15.66 -6.56 -20.01
N GLU A 120 -16.62 -5.74 -20.45
CA GLU A 120 -16.51 -4.91 -21.66
C GLU A 120 -15.55 -3.74 -21.52
N LYS A 121 -15.49 -3.15 -20.32
CA LYS A 121 -14.61 -2.03 -20.01
C LYS A 121 -14.12 -2.05 -18.57
N PHE A 122 -12.87 -1.64 -18.39
CA PHE A 122 -12.32 -1.39 -17.07
C PHE A 122 -11.29 -0.26 -17.10
N ILE A 123 -10.93 0.21 -15.91
CA ILE A 123 -9.82 1.11 -15.69
C ILE A 123 -8.97 0.57 -14.54
N ALA A 124 -7.65 0.61 -14.66
CA ALA A 124 -6.71 0.11 -13.67
C ALA A 124 -5.66 1.17 -13.31
N ILE A 125 -5.29 1.19 -12.04
CA ILE A 125 -4.35 2.15 -11.44
C ILE A 125 -3.61 1.48 -10.28
N SER A 126 -2.35 1.85 -10.05
CA SER A 126 -1.48 1.22 -9.05
C SER A 126 -0.64 2.27 -8.32
N ASP A 127 -0.05 1.88 -7.18
CA ASP A 127 1.06 2.60 -6.51
C ASP A 127 0.73 4.07 -6.20
N ILE A 128 -0.47 4.28 -5.67
CA ILE A 128 -1.01 5.61 -5.43
C ILE A 128 -0.34 6.26 -4.22
N HIS A 129 0.08 5.47 -3.23
CA HIS A 129 0.89 5.91 -2.09
C HIS A 129 0.37 7.20 -1.43
N GLY A 130 -0.91 7.22 -1.07
CA GLY A 130 -1.54 8.36 -0.43
C GLY A 130 -1.67 9.63 -1.28
N GLN A 131 -1.42 9.60 -2.60
CA GLN A 131 -1.58 10.76 -3.52
C GLN A 131 -3.04 10.97 -3.95
N PHE A 132 -3.92 11.19 -2.97
CA PHE A 132 -5.37 11.20 -3.18
C PHE A 132 -5.87 12.27 -4.15
N ASP A 133 -5.24 13.44 -4.21
CA ASP A 133 -5.69 14.50 -5.13
C ASP A 133 -5.45 14.14 -6.60
N LEU A 134 -4.29 13.57 -6.91
CA LEU A 134 -3.97 13.09 -8.24
C LEU A 134 -4.86 11.89 -8.62
N PHE A 135 -5.08 10.98 -7.68
CA PHE A 135 -6.01 9.85 -7.87
C PHE A 135 -7.43 10.31 -8.21
N LYS A 136 -8.00 11.25 -7.45
CA LYS A 136 -9.31 11.85 -7.76
C LYS A 136 -9.33 12.48 -9.15
N LYS A 137 -8.30 13.27 -9.49
CA LYS A 137 -8.19 13.92 -10.80
C LYS A 137 -8.25 12.91 -11.94
N LEU A 138 -7.51 11.79 -11.82
CA LEU A 138 -7.52 10.71 -12.80
C LEU A 138 -8.90 10.06 -12.91
N LEU A 139 -9.53 9.72 -11.79
CA LEU A 139 -10.85 9.07 -11.81
C LEU A 139 -11.95 9.98 -12.36
N ILE A 140 -11.95 11.27 -12.03
CA ILE A 140 -12.92 12.24 -12.56
C ILE A 140 -12.73 12.43 -14.06
N ASN A 141 -11.49 12.67 -14.50
CA ASN A 141 -11.19 12.93 -15.91
C ASN A 141 -11.50 11.74 -16.83
N HIS A 142 -11.48 10.52 -16.31
CA HIS A 142 -11.85 9.30 -17.04
C HIS A 142 -13.25 8.77 -16.71
N GLY A 143 -14.08 9.58 -16.05
CA GLY A 143 -15.50 9.30 -15.82
C GLY A 143 -15.78 8.17 -14.82
N VAL A 144 -14.81 7.77 -14.03
CA VAL A 144 -14.94 6.72 -13.01
C VAL A 144 -15.67 7.24 -11.78
N ALA A 145 -15.42 8.51 -11.45
CA ALA A 145 -16.09 9.24 -10.38
C ALA A 145 -16.67 10.56 -10.90
N ASP A 146 -17.77 11.03 -10.29
CA ASP A 146 -18.29 12.37 -10.50
C ASP A 146 -17.53 13.42 -9.65
N GLU A 147 -17.86 14.70 -9.82
CA GLU A 147 -17.29 15.82 -9.03
C GLU A 147 -17.58 15.72 -7.52
N ASN A 148 -18.60 14.94 -7.13
CA ASN A 148 -18.94 14.63 -5.75
C ASN A 148 -18.27 13.33 -5.26
N LEU A 149 -17.32 12.80 -6.03
CA LEU A 149 -16.56 11.59 -5.75
C LEU A 149 -17.39 10.30 -5.68
N ASN A 150 -18.57 10.28 -6.28
CA ASN A 150 -19.42 9.09 -6.39
C ASN A 150 -19.07 8.29 -7.64
N TRP A 151 -19.28 6.98 -7.59
CA TRP A 151 -19.17 6.10 -8.75
C TRP A 151 -19.97 6.61 -9.95
N ASN A 152 -19.31 6.70 -11.10
CA ASN A 152 -19.89 7.17 -12.36
C ASN A 152 -19.52 6.27 -13.55
N TYR A 153 -19.04 5.05 -13.29
CA TYR A 153 -18.53 4.16 -14.35
C TYR A 153 -19.53 3.08 -14.83
N GLY A 154 -20.80 3.19 -14.43
CA GLY A 154 -21.87 2.24 -14.81
C GLY A 154 -21.51 0.81 -14.41
N THR A 155 -21.60 -0.12 -15.36
CA THR A 155 -21.22 -1.54 -15.21
C THR A 155 -19.72 -1.80 -15.39
N GLY A 156 -18.91 -0.77 -15.60
CA GLY A 156 -17.46 -0.92 -15.77
C GLY A 156 -16.76 -1.35 -14.49
N HIS A 157 -15.52 -1.80 -14.62
CA HIS A 157 -14.71 -2.18 -13.47
C HIS A 157 -13.60 -1.15 -13.19
N LEU A 158 -13.32 -0.87 -11.90
CA LEU A 158 -12.14 -0.16 -11.43
C LEU A 158 -11.21 -1.17 -10.74
N ILE A 159 -9.94 -1.21 -11.12
CA ILE A 159 -8.91 -2.03 -10.47
C ILE A 159 -7.93 -1.08 -9.79
N VAL A 160 -7.81 -1.22 -8.47
CA VAL A 160 -6.75 -0.59 -7.68
C VAL A 160 -5.72 -1.68 -7.35
N LEU A 161 -4.58 -1.64 -8.03
CA LEU A 161 -3.57 -2.70 -8.04
C LEU A 161 -2.53 -2.54 -6.90
N GLY A 162 -3.02 -2.36 -5.67
CA GLY A 162 -2.18 -2.27 -4.49
C GLY A 162 -1.49 -0.92 -4.30
N ASP A 163 -0.74 -0.86 -3.20
CA ASP A 163 0.11 0.26 -2.78
C ASP A 163 -0.64 1.59 -2.67
N ILE A 164 -1.79 1.57 -1.97
CA ILE A 164 -2.44 2.77 -1.44
C ILE A 164 -1.65 3.32 -0.24
N PHE A 165 -1.11 2.42 0.58
CA PHE A 165 -0.40 2.74 1.81
C PHE A 165 0.95 3.44 1.56
N ASP A 166 1.48 4.02 2.65
CA ASP A 166 2.82 4.61 2.75
C ASP A 166 3.12 5.82 1.86
N ARG A 167 4.25 6.48 2.19
CA ARG A 167 4.81 7.69 1.55
C ARG A 167 3.94 8.94 1.65
N GLY A 168 2.75 8.97 1.05
CA GLY A 168 1.87 10.14 1.02
C GLY A 168 1.05 10.32 2.28
N ASP A 169 0.41 11.48 2.40
CA ASP A 169 -0.29 11.91 3.61
C ASP A 169 -1.82 11.79 3.54
N LYS A 170 -2.39 11.14 2.50
CA LYS A 170 -3.84 10.96 2.34
C LYS A 170 -4.28 9.50 2.14
N VAL A 171 -3.54 8.55 2.71
CA VAL A 171 -3.87 7.10 2.72
C VAL A 171 -5.28 6.86 3.27
N THR A 172 -5.62 7.44 4.42
CA THR A 172 -6.91 7.21 5.09
C THR A 172 -8.09 7.73 4.27
N GLU A 173 -7.96 8.90 3.66
CA GLU A 173 -8.95 9.47 2.74
C GLU A 173 -9.14 8.55 1.53
N LEU A 174 -8.05 7.98 1.01
CA LEU A 174 -8.09 7.10 -0.14
C LEU A 174 -8.75 5.76 0.16
N LEU A 175 -8.44 5.13 1.29
CA LEU A 175 -9.09 3.90 1.73
C LEU A 175 -10.60 4.09 1.90
N TRP A 176 -11.03 5.19 2.54
CA TRP A 176 -12.46 5.50 2.68
C TRP A 176 -13.13 5.80 1.35
N PHE A 177 -12.45 6.47 0.43
CA PHE A 177 -12.96 6.65 -0.93
C PHE A 177 -13.18 5.30 -1.60
N VAL A 178 -12.15 4.44 -1.66
CA VAL A 178 -12.20 3.13 -2.34
C VAL A 178 -13.29 2.24 -1.73
N TYR A 179 -13.36 2.15 -0.40
CA TYR A 179 -14.44 1.45 0.30
C TYR A 179 -15.83 1.93 -0.14
N ARG A 180 -16.01 3.25 -0.24
CA ARG A 180 -17.32 3.82 -0.58
C ARG A 180 -17.69 3.63 -2.05
N VAL A 181 -16.74 3.78 -2.97
CA VAL A 181 -17.01 3.55 -4.40
C VAL A 181 -17.19 2.07 -4.72
N GLU A 182 -16.60 1.15 -3.94
CA GLU A 182 -16.85 -0.29 -4.07
C GLU A 182 -18.34 -0.62 -3.89
N GLU A 183 -18.97 -0.11 -2.83
CA GLU A 183 -20.39 -0.30 -2.57
C GLU A 183 -21.27 0.31 -3.69
N GLN A 184 -20.92 1.52 -4.15
CA GLN A 184 -21.67 2.19 -5.22
C GLN A 184 -21.54 1.49 -6.57
N ALA A 185 -20.35 0.93 -6.86
CA ALA A 185 -20.12 0.17 -8.08
C ALA A 185 -21.01 -1.08 -8.11
N ILE A 186 -21.06 -1.84 -7.01
CA ILE A 186 -21.92 -3.04 -6.91
C ILE A 186 -23.40 -2.67 -7.16
N GLN A 187 -23.87 -1.58 -6.56
CA GLN A 187 -25.25 -1.10 -6.76
C GLN A 187 -25.56 -0.69 -8.21
N ALA A 188 -24.55 -0.21 -8.94
CA ALA A 188 -24.65 0.15 -10.35
C ALA A 188 -24.42 -1.03 -11.32
N GLY A 189 -24.15 -2.23 -10.80
CA GLY A 189 -23.80 -3.40 -11.60
C GLY A 189 -22.35 -3.40 -12.13
N GLY A 190 -21.50 -2.50 -11.62
CA GLY A 190 -20.07 -2.49 -11.84
C GLY A 190 -19.30 -3.14 -10.68
N LYS A 191 -17.98 -2.94 -10.65
CA LYS A 191 -17.14 -3.50 -9.58
C LYS A 191 -15.87 -2.71 -9.32
N VAL A 192 -15.47 -2.63 -8.05
CA VAL A 192 -14.13 -2.20 -7.66
C VAL A 192 -13.35 -3.43 -7.20
N HIS A 193 -12.15 -3.63 -7.76
CA HIS A 193 -11.21 -4.67 -7.39
C HIS A 193 -10.03 -4.00 -6.69
N TYR A 194 -10.04 -4.01 -5.36
CA TYR A 194 -8.86 -3.59 -4.61
C TYR A 194 -7.99 -4.81 -4.33
N ILE A 195 -6.81 -4.83 -4.93
CA ILE A 195 -5.83 -5.92 -4.86
C ILE A 195 -4.72 -5.48 -3.89
N LEU A 196 -4.27 -6.37 -3.01
CA LEU A 196 -3.23 -6.06 -2.04
C LEU A 196 -1.85 -6.06 -2.69
N GLY A 197 -1.10 -4.98 -2.48
CA GLY A 197 0.31 -4.85 -2.80
C GLY A 197 1.19 -5.13 -1.59
N ASN A 198 2.49 -4.89 -1.76
CA ASN A 198 3.43 -5.15 -0.68
C ASN A 198 3.28 -4.17 0.47
N HIS A 199 2.90 -2.91 0.22
CA HIS A 199 2.74 -1.93 1.30
C HIS A 199 1.50 -2.20 2.15
N GLU A 200 0.41 -2.73 1.59
CA GLU A 200 -0.71 -3.21 2.40
C GLU A 200 -0.27 -4.33 3.34
N LEU A 201 0.47 -5.33 2.83
CA LEU A 201 0.93 -6.45 3.66
C LEU A 201 1.94 -5.99 4.71
N MET A 202 2.87 -5.10 4.36
CA MET A 202 3.80 -4.50 5.32
C MET A 202 3.05 -3.91 6.52
N ILE A 203 2.05 -3.06 6.28
CA ILE A 203 1.26 -2.46 7.38
C ILE A 203 0.50 -3.51 8.18
N LEU A 204 -0.16 -4.46 7.51
CA LEU A 204 -0.91 -5.54 8.19
C LEU A 204 0.01 -6.48 8.97
N ASN A 205 1.28 -6.62 8.58
CA ASN A 205 2.31 -7.44 9.23
C ASN A 205 3.21 -6.61 10.17
N ASN A 206 2.76 -5.42 10.58
CA ASN A 206 3.45 -4.55 11.54
C ASN A 206 4.83 -4.02 11.08
N ASP A 207 4.99 -3.79 9.78
CA ASP A 207 6.12 -3.10 9.19
C ASP A 207 5.70 -1.71 8.70
N CYS A 208 6.05 -0.68 9.47
CA CYS A 208 5.66 0.71 9.23
C CYS A 208 6.82 1.58 8.73
N ARG A 209 7.87 0.99 8.13
CA ARG A 209 9.11 1.72 7.79
C ARG A 209 8.93 2.88 6.80
N TYR A 210 7.87 2.87 5.98
CA TYR A 210 7.65 3.85 4.91
C TYR A 210 6.45 4.79 5.14
N ILE A 211 5.86 4.79 6.35
CA ILE A 211 4.71 5.64 6.63
C ILE A 211 5.12 7.12 6.66
N HIS A 212 4.23 7.99 6.18
CA HIS A 212 4.42 9.43 6.29
C HIS A 212 4.38 9.90 7.76
N ASP A 213 5.14 10.95 8.11
CA ASP A 213 5.23 11.52 9.47
C ASP A 213 3.88 11.89 10.10
N LYS A 214 2.88 12.21 9.25
CA LYS A 214 1.50 12.44 9.69
C LYS A 214 0.98 11.27 10.51
N TYR A 215 1.23 10.05 10.05
CA TYR A 215 0.73 8.82 10.65
C TYR A 215 1.51 8.43 11.91
N ILE A 216 2.81 8.72 11.98
CA ILE A 216 3.60 8.62 13.22
C ILE A 216 2.98 9.54 14.29
N SER A 217 2.67 10.79 13.91
CA SER A 217 2.04 11.76 14.82
C SER A 217 0.64 11.33 15.27
N SER A 218 -0.15 10.73 14.38
CA SER A 218 -1.47 10.15 14.71
C SER A 218 -1.34 8.98 15.68
N ALA A 219 -0.45 8.03 15.39
CA ALA A 219 -0.16 6.86 16.22
C ALA A 219 0.25 7.26 17.65
N ASN A 220 1.19 8.20 17.78
CA ASN A 220 1.60 8.77 19.06
C ASN A 220 0.45 9.42 19.83
N LYS A 221 -0.45 10.14 19.13
CA LYS A 221 -1.62 10.78 19.76
C LYS A 221 -2.69 9.78 20.19
N MET A 222 -2.76 8.62 19.54
CA MET A 222 -3.64 7.52 19.94
C MET A 222 -3.00 6.59 20.97
N ASN A 223 -1.71 6.75 21.27
CA ASN A 223 -0.94 5.82 22.09
C ASN A 223 -1.02 4.38 21.54
N MET A 224 -0.83 4.24 20.24
CA MET A 224 -0.89 2.98 19.48
C MET A 224 0.25 2.93 18.46
N VAL A 225 0.57 1.74 17.96
CA VAL A 225 1.38 1.57 16.76
C VAL A 225 0.47 1.76 15.53
N TYR A 226 0.99 2.32 14.44
CA TYR A 226 0.17 2.65 13.26
C TYR A 226 -0.52 1.43 12.64
N SER A 227 0.16 0.27 12.59
CA SER A 227 -0.41 -1.00 12.14
C SER A 227 -1.70 -1.38 12.88
N GLN A 228 -1.81 -1.04 14.17
CA GLN A 228 -2.99 -1.33 15.00
C GLN A 228 -4.24 -0.57 14.57
N PHE A 229 -4.11 0.48 13.74
CA PHE A 229 -5.26 1.15 13.12
C PHE A 229 -5.98 0.25 12.11
N TYR A 230 -5.32 -0.83 11.67
CA TYR A 230 -5.77 -1.79 10.68
C TYR A 230 -5.75 -3.23 11.23
N ASP A 231 -5.82 -3.40 12.55
CA ASP A 231 -5.97 -4.71 13.18
C ASP A 231 -7.30 -5.39 12.80
N GLU A 232 -7.41 -6.70 13.05
CA GLU A 232 -8.59 -7.52 12.74
C GLU A 232 -9.86 -7.07 13.48
N ASN A 233 -9.73 -6.28 14.54
CA ASN A 233 -10.82 -5.67 15.28
C ASN A 233 -11.10 -4.22 14.84
N THR A 234 -10.61 -3.79 13.67
CA THR A 234 -10.92 -2.48 13.09
C THR A 234 -11.74 -2.62 11.82
N PHE A 235 -12.52 -1.60 11.47
CA PHE A 235 -13.34 -1.63 10.25
C PHE A 235 -12.49 -1.80 8.98
N LEU A 236 -11.50 -0.92 8.79
CA LEU A 236 -10.62 -0.97 7.62
C LEU A 236 -9.73 -2.21 7.64
N GLY A 237 -9.28 -2.65 8.82
CA GLY A 237 -8.50 -3.89 8.94
C GLY A 237 -9.29 -5.14 8.54
N LYS A 238 -10.57 -5.24 8.91
CA LYS A 238 -11.46 -6.31 8.44
C LYS A 238 -11.67 -6.24 6.94
N TRP A 239 -11.96 -5.05 6.40
CA TRP A 239 -12.17 -4.83 4.98
C TRP A 239 -10.93 -5.15 4.13
N LEU A 240 -9.73 -4.76 4.56
CA LEU A 240 -8.47 -5.08 3.87
C LEU A 240 -8.21 -6.59 3.83
N ARG A 241 -8.55 -7.32 4.90
CA ARG A 241 -8.39 -8.77 4.97
C ARG A 241 -9.32 -9.55 4.02
N THR A 242 -10.31 -8.91 3.40
CA THR A 242 -11.14 -9.55 2.36
C THR A 242 -10.54 -9.45 0.96
N LYS A 243 -9.44 -8.71 0.80
CA LYS A 243 -8.93 -8.35 -0.51
C LYS A 243 -7.97 -9.42 -1.04
N PRO A 244 -8.03 -9.73 -2.34
CA PRO A 244 -7.15 -10.70 -2.95
C PRO A 244 -5.78 -10.11 -3.28
N VAL A 245 -4.84 -10.97 -3.65
CA VAL A 245 -3.55 -10.58 -4.24
C VAL A 245 -3.51 -10.79 -5.75
N LEU A 246 -4.37 -11.68 -6.29
CA LEU A 246 -4.52 -11.96 -7.72
C LEU A 246 -5.99 -11.84 -8.12
N VAL A 247 -6.25 -11.19 -9.25
CA VAL A 247 -7.57 -11.13 -9.89
C VAL A 247 -7.42 -11.40 -11.37
N THR A 248 -8.29 -12.24 -11.95
CA THR A 248 -8.34 -12.47 -13.39
C THR A 248 -9.60 -11.82 -13.96
N ILE A 249 -9.44 -10.96 -14.97
CA ILE A 249 -10.54 -10.34 -15.71
C ILE A 249 -10.37 -10.67 -17.18
N ASN A 250 -11.35 -11.35 -17.77
CA ASN A 250 -11.26 -11.94 -19.10
C ASN A 250 -10.03 -12.87 -19.19
N ASP A 251 -9.07 -12.53 -20.05
CA ASP A 251 -7.79 -13.20 -20.25
C ASP A 251 -6.59 -12.42 -19.68
N ILE A 252 -6.84 -11.56 -18.69
CA ILE A 252 -5.84 -10.65 -18.10
C ILE A 252 -5.70 -10.97 -16.61
N LEU A 253 -4.48 -11.30 -16.17
CA LEU A 253 -4.15 -11.41 -14.75
C LEU A 253 -3.69 -10.06 -14.19
N PHE A 254 -4.22 -9.66 -13.05
CA PHE A 254 -3.78 -8.52 -12.28
C PHE A 254 -3.09 -9.00 -11.00
N VAL A 255 -1.86 -8.55 -10.80
CA VAL A 255 -1.05 -8.84 -9.60
C VAL A 255 -0.14 -7.65 -9.32
N HIS A 256 0.09 -7.32 -8.06
CA HIS A 256 0.79 -6.07 -7.72
C HIS A 256 2.20 -5.96 -8.34
N ALA A 257 3.05 -6.98 -8.25
CA ALA A 257 4.43 -6.87 -8.77
C ALA A 257 4.70 -7.75 -10.00
N GLY A 258 4.36 -9.03 -9.96
CA GLY A 258 4.52 -9.93 -11.11
C GLY A 258 4.65 -11.40 -10.74
N ILE A 259 4.57 -12.27 -11.74
CA ILE A 259 4.71 -13.72 -11.55
C ILE A 259 6.09 -14.17 -12.01
N SER A 260 6.92 -14.62 -11.07
CA SER A 260 8.24 -15.18 -11.37
C SER A 260 8.14 -16.58 -11.99
N PRO A 261 9.15 -17.00 -12.79
CA PRO A 261 9.25 -18.40 -13.22
C PRO A 261 9.27 -19.40 -12.05
N GLU A 262 9.91 -19.03 -10.94
CA GLU A 262 9.99 -19.80 -9.70
C GLU A 262 8.60 -20.00 -9.09
N PHE A 263 7.79 -18.94 -9.02
CA PHE A 263 6.42 -19.02 -8.54
C PHE A 263 5.55 -19.85 -9.49
N ALA A 264 5.61 -19.57 -10.80
CA ALA A 264 4.83 -20.27 -11.81
C ALA A 264 5.12 -21.78 -11.83
N SER A 265 6.37 -22.19 -11.54
CA SER A 265 6.74 -23.59 -11.44
C SER A 265 5.97 -24.37 -10.36
N LYS A 266 5.45 -23.69 -9.34
CA LYS A 266 4.62 -24.28 -8.28
C LYS A 266 3.20 -24.59 -8.74
N ARG A 267 2.76 -24.03 -9.89
CA ARG A 267 1.46 -24.26 -10.53
C ARG A 267 0.25 -23.96 -9.63
N TYR A 268 0.37 -22.97 -8.74
CA TYR A 268 -0.78 -22.49 -7.98
C TYR A 268 -1.74 -21.73 -8.90
N THR A 269 -3.04 -22.02 -8.76
CA THR A 269 -4.08 -21.20 -9.39
C THR A 269 -4.19 -19.84 -8.67
N PRO A 270 -4.80 -18.83 -9.31
CA PRO A 270 -5.13 -17.57 -8.62
C PRO A 270 -5.93 -17.79 -7.32
N GLU A 271 -6.90 -18.72 -7.33
CA GLU A 271 -7.68 -19.07 -6.14
C GLU A 271 -6.81 -19.63 -5.01
N GLN A 272 -5.95 -20.60 -5.32
CA GLN A 272 -5.04 -21.18 -4.34
C GLN A 272 -4.07 -20.12 -3.79
N THR A 273 -3.60 -19.23 -4.65
CA THR A 273 -2.71 -18.14 -4.25
C THR A 273 -3.40 -17.18 -3.30
N ASN A 274 -4.60 -16.70 -3.64
CA ASN A 274 -5.39 -15.82 -2.77
C ASN A 274 -5.66 -16.48 -1.40
N ARG A 275 -5.99 -17.77 -1.39
CA ARG A 275 -6.19 -18.53 -0.16
C ARG A 275 -4.92 -18.63 0.68
N LEU A 276 -3.77 -18.95 0.06
CA LEU A 276 -2.47 -19.04 0.75
C LEU A 276 -2.10 -17.72 1.43
N PHE A 277 -2.26 -16.59 0.74
CA PHE A 277 -2.02 -15.27 1.32
C PHE A 277 -2.96 -15.01 2.50
N HIS A 278 -4.26 -15.24 2.32
CA HIS A 278 -5.25 -15.01 3.37
C HIS A 278 -5.01 -15.86 4.62
N GLU A 279 -4.70 -17.15 4.45
CA GLU A 279 -4.55 -18.09 5.57
C GLU A 279 -3.21 -17.90 6.30
N ASN A 280 -2.12 -17.60 5.59
CA ASN A 280 -0.76 -17.70 6.13
C ASN A 280 0.03 -16.39 6.20
N ILE A 281 -0.42 -15.32 5.52
CA ILE A 281 0.38 -14.09 5.39
C ILE A 281 -0.38 -12.88 5.92
N ILE A 282 -1.59 -12.62 5.43
CA ILE A 282 -2.33 -11.39 5.74
C ILE A 282 -2.56 -11.28 7.25
N GLY A 283 -1.96 -10.26 7.86
CA GLY A 283 -2.10 -9.98 9.30
C GLY A 283 -1.38 -10.96 10.23
N LYS A 284 -0.51 -11.84 9.72
CA LYS A 284 0.32 -12.74 10.54
C LYS A 284 1.60 -12.05 11.02
N SER A 285 2.22 -12.59 12.07
CA SER A 285 3.54 -12.11 12.51
C SER A 285 4.64 -12.52 11.53
N TRP A 286 5.71 -11.73 11.46
CA TRP A 286 6.91 -12.09 10.70
C TRP A 286 7.51 -13.42 11.14
N ASP A 287 7.48 -13.75 12.44
CA ASP A 287 7.92 -15.06 12.93
C ASP A 287 7.13 -16.20 12.30
N ASN A 288 5.80 -16.08 12.15
CA ASN A 288 4.99 -17.11 11.51
C ASN A 288 5.30 -17.22 10.01
N ILE A 289 5.45 -16.07 9.34
CA ILE A 289 5.72 -16.01 7.89
C ILE A 289 7.10 -16.59 7.56
N LEU A 290 8.13 -16.20 8.32
CA LEU A 290 9.52 -16.59 8.04
C LEU A 290 9.84 -18.03 8.44
N ASN A 291 9.08 -18.61 9.39
CA ASN A 291 9.23 -20.02 9.78
C ASN A 291 8.54 -21.01 8.82
N ASP A 292 7.66 -20.54 7.93
CA ASP A 292 7.04 -21.35 6.88
C ASP A 292 7.73 -21.06 5.53
N SER A 293 8.35 -22.07 4.93
CA SER A 293 9.17 -21.89 3.73
C SER A 293 8.38 -21.41 2.51
N LEU A 294 7.10 -21.77 2.41
CA LEU A 294 6.23 -21.33 1.33
C LEU A 294 5.84 -19.86 1.54
N SER A 295 5.42 -19.49 2.75
CA SER A 295 4.99 -18.14 3.11
C SER A 295 6.15 -17.16 3.03
N SER A 296 7.34 -17.58 3.47
CA SER A 296 8.60 -16.83 3.30
C SER A 296 8.89 -16.58 1.82
N PHE A 297 8.80 -17.61 0.96
CA PHE A 297 8.94 -17.46 -0.49
C PHE A 297 7.90 -16.52 -1.11
N LEU A 298 6.63 -16.61 -0.70
CA LEU A 298 5.58 -15.73 -1.22
C LEU A 298 5.81 -14.24 -0.87
N MET A 299 6.61 -13.97 0.16
CA MET A 299 6.96 -12.64 0.65
C MET A 299 8.37 -12.17 0.26
N ASP A 300 9.13 -12.95 -0.51
CA ASP A 300 10.47 -12.60 -0.99
C ASP A 300 10.46 -11.96 -2.39
N ASP A 301 11.64 -11.62 -2.93
CA ASP A 301 11.82 -10.97 -4.23
C ASP A 301 11.33 -11.80 -5.44
N PHE A 302 11.05 -13.09 -5.29
CA PHE A 302 10.44 -13.96 -6.30
C PHE A 302 8.94 -14.17 -6.07
N GLY A 303 8.42 -13.71 -4.93
CA GLY A 303 7.00 -13.72 -4.58
C GLY A 303 6.17 -12.74 -5.41
N PRO A 304 4.85 -13.00 -5.56
CA PRO A 304 4.00 -12.30 -6.53
C PRO A 304 3.81 -10.80 -6.26
N ILE A 305 4.04 -10.36 -5.02
CA ILE A 305 3.88 -8.97 -4.59
C ILE A 305 5.20 -8.17 -4.52
N TRP A 306 6.35 -8.80 -4.77
CA TRP A 306 7.67 -8.13 -4.78
C TRP A 306 8.47 -8.33 -6.06
N TYR A 307 8.06 -9.27 -6.92
CA TYR A 307 8.84 -9.62 -8.10
C TYR A 307 9.03 -8.47 -9.10
N ARG A 308 10.30 -8.14 -9.38
CA ARG A 308 10.71 -7.08 -10.34
C ARG A 308 11.41 -7.61 -11.59
N GLY A 309 11.44 -8.93 -11.79
CA GLY A 309 12.27 -9.53 -12.84
C GLY A 309 11.91 -9.08 -14.25
N TYR A 310 10.66 -8.73 -14.53
CA TYR A 310 10.26 -8.18 -15.83
C TYR A 310 11.03 -6.91 -16.25
N PHE A 311 11.59 -6.17 -15.29
CA PHE A 311 12.25 -4.88 -15.52
C PHE A 311 13.73 -4.88 -15.12
N LYS A 312 14.15 -5.85 -14.30
CA LYS A 312 15.53 -5.93 -13.78
C LYS A 312 16.33 -7.09 -14.35
N SER A 313 15.68 -8.16 -14.80
CA SER A 313 16.36 -9.35 -15.32
C SER A 313 15.99 -9.62 -16.77
N ASN A 314 16.86 -10.34 -17.47
CA ASN A 314 16.64 -10.77 -18.85
C ASN A 314 15.67 -11.96 -18.88
N VAL A 315 14.43 -11.79 -18.39
CA VAL A 315 13.39 -12.82 -18.52
C VAL A 315 13.09 -12.99 -20.01
N SER A 316 13.29 -14.21 -20.51
CA SER A 316 13.05 -14.52 -21.92
C SER A 316 11.55 -14.54 -22.24
N GLU A 317 11.19 -14.20 -23.48
CA GLU A 317 9.82 -14.32 -23.97
C GLU A 317 9.24 -15.72 -23.77
N TYR A 318 10.07 -16.77 -23.94
CA TYR A 318 9.68 -18.16 -23.67
C TYR A 318 9.26 -18.40 -22.21
N GLN A 319 9.97 -17.81 -21.24
CA GLN A 319 9.59 -17.92 -19.83
C GLN A 319 8.25 -17.22 -19.57
N ILE A 320 8.03 -16.05 -20.17
CA ILE A 320 6.75 -15.34 -20.07
C ILE A 320 5.62 -16.16 -20.70
N ASP A 321 5.83 -16.78 -21.86
CA ASP A 321 4.86 -17.66 -22.50
C ASP A 321 4.50 -18.87 -21.63
N SER A 322 5.49 -19.46 -20.98
CA SER A 322 5.28 -20.55 -20.03
C SER A 322 4.42 -20.10 -18.83
N ILE A 323 4.70 -18.91 -18.28
CA ILE A 323 3.93 -18.33 -17.18
C ILE A 323 2.47 -18.09 -17.62
N LEU A 324 2.26 -17.40 -18.75
CA LEU A 324 0.95 -17.11 -19.31
C LEU A 324 0.14 -18.38 -19.59
N SER A 325 0.78 -19.40 -20.16
CA SER A 325 0.16 -20.70 -20.41
C SER A 325 -0.23 -21.42 -19.12
N CYS A 326 0.60 -21.34 -18.06
CA CYS A 326 0.27 -21.94 -16.76
C CYS A 326 -0.94 -21.28 -16.12
N LEU A 327 -1.12 -19.98 -16.32
CA LEU A 327 -2.21 -19.18 -15.75
C LEU A 327 -3.44 -19.09 -16.64
N ASN A 328 -3.36 -19.61 -17.88
CA ASN A 328 -4.39 -19.47 -18.91
C ASN A 328 -4.80 -18.00 -19.15
N THR A 329 -3.81 -17.13 -19.32
CA THR A 329 -4.00 -15.70 -19.60
C THR A 329 -3.16 -15.26 -20.79
N LYS A 330 -3.48 -14.11 -21.39
CA LYS A 330 -2.71 -13.48 -22.46
C LYS A 330 -1.88 -12.29 -21.99
N HIS A 331 -2.29 -11.66 -20.90
CA HIS A 331 -1.68 -10.46 -20.35
C HIS A 331 -1.51 -10.59 -18.83
N ILE A 332 -0.39 -10.08 -18.31
CA ILE A 332 -0.20 -9.80 -16.89
C ILE A 332 -0.03 -8.30 -16.71
N VAL A 333 -0.91 -7.70 -15.92
CA VAL A 333 -0.85 -6.29 -15.54
C VAL A 333 -0.24 -6.17 -14.16
N VAL A 334 0.78 -5.32 -14.03
CA VAL A 334 1.58 -5.14 -12.81
C VAL A 334 1.82 -3.68 -12.46
N GLY A 335 2.00 -3.39 -11.18
CA GLY A 335 2.48 -2.12 -10.63
C GLY A 335 3.90 -2.25 -10.10
N HIS A 336 4.14 -1.78 -8.87
CA HIS A 336 5.32 -1.96 -8.01
C HIS A 336 6.63 -1.32 -8.49
N THR A 337 6.91 -1.39 -9.79
CA THR A 337 8.08 -0.83 -10.45
C THR A 337 7.69 0.41 -11.21
N SER A 338 7.99 1.56 -10.60
CA SER A 338 7.60 2.86 -11.12
C SER A 338 8.33 3.19 -12.41
N LEU A 339 7.54 3.51 -13.42
CA LEU A 339 7.98 3.94 -14.74
C LEU A 339 7.43 5.35 -15.02
N PRO A 340 8.03 6.10 -15.96
CA PRO A 340 7.54 7.45 -16.30
C PRO A 340 6.10 7.47 -16.84
N ASN A 341 5.63 6.35 -17.38
CA ASN A 341 4.29 6.18 -17.93
C ASN A 341 3.93 4.68 -17.98
N ILE A 342 2.70 4.37 -18.34
CA ILE A 342 2.26 2.99 -18.57
C ILE A 342 2.96 2.44 -19.82
N ILE A 343 3.59 1.28 -19.69
CA ILE A 343 4.39 0.65 -20.75
C ILE A 343 3.95 -0.80 -20.95
N SER A 344 3.87 -1.20 -22.22
CA SER A 344 3.72 -2.60 -22.60
C SER A 344 5.07 -3.20 -22.94
N PHE A 345 5.32 -4.42 -22.47
CA PHE A 345 6.52 -5.19 -22.72
C PHE A 345 6.17 -6.51 -23.41
N ILE A 346 7.11 -7.02 -24.21
CA ILE A 346 7.05 -8.34 -24.85
C ILE A 346 5.71 -8.52 -25.59
N ASN A 347 5.47 -7.64 -26.57
CA ASN A 347 4.32 -7.72 -27.47
C ASN A 347 2.97 -7.77 -26.72
N GLY A 348 2.79 -6.94 -25.69
CA GLY A 348 1.54 -6.92 -24.94
C GLY A 348 1.47 -7.87 -23.75
N LYS A 349 2.36 -8.85 -23.64
CA LYS A 349 2.26 -9.91 -22.63
C LYS A 349 2.34 -9.38 -21.19
N ILE A 350 3.17 -8.36 -20.96
CA ILE A 350 3.28 -7.68 -19.68
C ILE A 350 2.91 -6.21 -19.86
N ILE A 351 2.07 -5.66 -18.97
CA ILE A 351 1.68 -4.25 -18.97
C ILE A 351 1.96 -3.67 -17.59
N ALA A 352 2.94 -2.76 -17.51
CA ALA A 352 3.30 -2.08 -16.27
C ALA A 352 2.49 -0.79 -16.14
N ILE A 353 1.76 -0.64 -15.02
CA ILE A 353 0.82 0.45 -14.79
C ILE A 353 1.19 1.39 -13.64
N ASP A 354 2.26 1.10 -12.90
CA ASP A 354 2.86 2.09 -11.99
C ASP A 354 3.53 3.19 -12.81
N SER A 355 2.81 4.28 -12.99
CA SER A 355 3.21 5.49 -13.73
C SER A 355 3.84 6.56 -12.81
N ASN A 356 4.41 6.13 -11.68
CA ASN A 356 5.10 6.98 -10.71
C ASN A 356 4.18 8.02 -10.03
N ILE A 357 2.92 7.63 -9.78
CA ILE A 357 1.91 8.48 -9.12
C ILE A 357 2.38 8.96 -7.76
N LYS A 358 3.13 8.13 -7.02
CA LYS A 358 3.69 8.41 -5.69
C LYS A 358 4.43 9.75 -5.56
N ASP A 359 5.01 10.27 -6.65
CA ASP A 359 5.71 11.56 -6.65
C ASP A 359 4.74 12.76 -6.64
N GLY A 360 3.45 12.52 -6.88
CA GLY A 360 2.38 13.52 -6.81
C GLY A 360 2.31 14.50 -7.99
N ASN A 361 3.23 14.41 -8.96
CA ASN A 361 3.34 15.35 -10.07
C ASN A 361 2.45 14.99 -11.28
N SER A 362 2.45 13.71 -11.66
CA SER A 362 1.73 13.19 -12.82
C SER A 362 1.39 11.72 -12.61
N GLY A 363 0.46 11.21 -13.41
CA GLY A 363 0.06 9.81 -13.38
C GLY A 363 -0.83 9.46 -14.56
N GLU A 364 -0.97 8.16 -14.77
CA GLU A 364 -1.78 7.56 -15.82
C GLU A 364 -2.62 6.40 -15.27
N VAL A 365 -3.67 6.08 -16.01
CA VAL A 365 -4.52 4.92 -15.79
C VAL A 365 -4.52 4.02 -17.02
N LEU A 366 -4.53 2.71 -16.82
CA LEU A 366 -4.73 1.76 -17.91
C LEU A 366 -6.23 1.65 -18.15
N ILE A 367 -6.66 1.86 -19.37
CA ILE A 367 -8.05 1.74 -19.78
C ILE A 367 -8.15 0.57 -20.73
N PHE A 368 -9.14 -0.29 -20.50
CA PHE A 368 -9.53 -1.34 -21.44
C PHE A 368 -10.97 -1.10 -21.87
N GLU A 369 -11.21 -1.18 -23.16
CA GLU A 369 -12.54 -1.02 -23.73
C GLU A 369 -12.63 -1.79 -25.05
N HIS A 370 -13.59 -2.73 -25.14
CA HIS A 370 -13.84 -3.55 -26.33
C HIS A 370 -12.60 -4.28 -26.88
N GLY A 371 -11.74 -4.82 -26.01
CA GLY A 371 -10.55 -5.59 -26.42
C GLY A 371 -9.30 -4.75 -26.69
N GLU A 372 -9.37 -3.43 -26.51
CA GLU A 372 -8.27 -2.51 -26.78
C GLU A 372 -7.78 -1.82 -25.50
N PHE A 373 -6.47 -1.61 -25.41
CA PHE A 373 -5.83 -0.91 -24.28
C PHE A 373 -5.49 0.53 -24.63
N TYR A 374 -5.65 1.42 -23.65
CA TYR A 374 -5.31 2.84 -23.74
C TYR A 374 -4.62 3.29 -22.45
N ARG A 375 -3.76 4.29 -22.60
CA ARG A 375 -3.23 5.12 -21.51
C ARG A 375 -4.16 6.30 -21.34
N GLY A 376 -4.70 6.49 -20.14
CA GLY A 376 -5.43 7.68 -19.74
C GLY A 376 -4.52 8.63 -18.98
N THR A 377 -4.29 9.86 -19.47
CA THR A 377 -3.44 10.83 -18.79
C THR A 377 -4.20 11.59 -17.70
N SER A 378 -3.49 12.25 -16.79
CA SER A 378 -4.12 13.13 -15.79
C SER A 378 -4.84 14.35 -16.37
N ASN A 379 -4.72 14.64 -17.67
CA ASN A 379 -5.45 15.71 -18.35
C ASN A 379 -6.71 15.21 -19.07
N GLY A 380 -6.99 13.90 -19.01
CA GLY A 380 -8.16 13.28 -19.66
C GLY A 380 -7.89 12.74 -21.06
N ASP A 381 -6.67 12.88 -21.58
CA ASP A 381 -6.32 12.32 -22.89
C ASP A 381 -6.33 10.80 -22.85
N ARG A 382 -6.82 10.18 -23.93
CA ARG A 382 -6.75 8.74 -24.16
C ARG A 382 -5.82 8.45 -25.33
N ILE A 383 -4.74 7.71 -25.05
CA ILE A 383 -3.72 7.36 -26.03
C ILE A 383 -3.74 5.84 -26.18
N ARG A 384 -3.95 5.32 -27.39
CA ARG A 384 -3.92 3.86 -27.61
C ARG A 384 -2.57 3.30 -27.18
N LEU A 385 -2.59 2.26 -26.34
CA LEU A 385 -1.38 1.55 -25.95
C LEU A 385 -1.00 0.60 -27.10
N ASP A 386 0.25 0.66 -27.56
CA ASP A 386 0.71 -0.29 -28.56
C ASP A 386 0.97 -1.64 -27.89
N VAL A 387 0.04 -2.56 -28.10
CA VAL A 387 0.03 -3.93 -27.57
C VAL A 387 0.39 -4.95 -28.67
N LYS A 388 0.67 -4.50 -29.91
CA LYS A 388 0.87 -5.41 -31.04
C LYS A 388 2.32 -5.89 -31.18
N SER A 389 2.42 -7.20 -31.41
CA SER A 389 3.60 -7.89 -31.92
C SER A 389 4.01 -7.37 -33.30
N LYS A 390 5.29 -7.03 -33.47
CA LYS A 390 5.94 -7.22 -34.77
C LYS A 390 6.45 -8.65 -34.88
#